data_AF-A0A928KD77-F1
#
_entry.id   AF-A0A928KD77-F1
#
_cell.length_a   1.000
_cell.length_b   1.000
_cell.length_c   1.000
_cell.angle_alpha   90.00
_cell.angle_beta   90.00
_cell.angle_gamma   90.00
#
_symmetry.space_group_name_H-M   'P 1'
#
loop_
_entity.id
_entity.type
_entity.pdbx_description
1 polymer ?
#
loop_
_entity_poly.entity_id
_entity_poly.type
_entity_poly.pdbx_seq_one_letter_code
_entity_poly.pdbx_strand_id
1 'polypeptide(L)' 'MEKATMSIQELSAQMGISLPKAYELVKQPGFPTIRIGTRYLIPVDAYKEWLTKNAVNN' A
#
# COMPACT_ATOMS: atom_id res chain seq x y z
N MET A 1 7.30 -5.89 17.89
CA MET A 1 8.10 -5.90 16.65
C MET A 1 7.31 -5.14 15.60
N GLU A 2 7.88 -4.07 15.04
CA GLU A 2 7.27 -3.40 13.88
C GLU A 2 7.27 -4.35 12.69
N LYS A 3 6.13 -4.45 11.99
CA LYS A 3 6.04 -5.23 10.76
C LYS A 3 6.69 -4.43 9.64
N ALA A 4 7.65 -5.03 8.93
CA ALA A 4 8.28 -4.41 7.77
C ALA A 4 7.33 -4.29 6.55
N THR A 5 6.28 -5.12 6.50
CA THR A 5 5.32 -5.16 5.41
C THR A 5 3.89 -5.22 5.94
N MET A 6 2.96 -4.60 5.23
CA MET A 6 1.52 -4.73 5.44
C MET A 6 0.84 -5.46 4.28
N SER A 7 -0.29 -6.08 4.58
CA SER A 7 -1.20 -6.71 3.62
C SER A 7 -2.16 -5.69 3.00
N ILE A 8 -2.87 -6.08 1.94
CA ILE A 8 -3.92 -5.25 1.32
C ILE A 8 -5.05 -4.93 2.30
N GLN A 9 -5.35 -5.87 3.21
CA GLN A 9 -6.39 -5.67 4.23
C GLN A 9 -5.98 -4.61 5.25
N GLU A 10 -4.73 -4.65 5.70
CA GLU A 10 -4.15 -3.62 6.58
C GLU A 10 -4.12 -2.26 5.88
N LEU A 11 -3.71 -2.21 4.60
CA LEU A 11 -3.76 -1.00 3.79
C LEU A 11 -5.17 -0.41 3.68
N SER A 12 -6.16 -1.26 3.40
CA SER A 12 -7.58 -0.88 3.30
C SER A 12 -8.07 -0.27 4.62
N ALA A 13 -7.79 -0.91 5.74
CA ALA A 13 -8.16 -0.41 7.06
C ALA A 13 -7.44 0.90 7.42
N GLN A 14 -6.14 0.99 7.12
CA GLN A 14 -5.32 2.16 7.45
C GLN A 14 -5.67 3.39 6.59
N MET A 15 -5.99 3.20 5.32
CA MET A 15 -6.41 4.27 4.41
C MET A 15 -7.90 4.63 4.55
N GLY A 16 -8.70 3.79 5.21
CA GLY A 16 -10.15 3.96 5.28
C GLY A 16 -10.87 3.75 3.94
N ILE A 17 -10.33 2.91 3.05
CA ILE A 17 -10.90 2.62 1.72
C ILE A 17 -11.41 1.18 1.64
N SER A 18 -12.31 0.91 0.69
CA SER A 18 -12.81 -0.44 0.45
C SER A 18 -11.70 -1.39 -0.04
N LEU A 19 -11.85 -2.69 0.23
CA LEU A 19 -10.88 -3.70 -0.20
C LEU A 19 -10.67 -3.73 -1.73
N PRO A 20 -11.73 -3.63 -2.57
CA PRO A 20 -11.54 -3.51 -4.02
C PRO A 20 -10.72 -2.28 -4.41
N LYS A 21 -10.95 -1.15 -3.73
CA LYS A 21 -10.19 0.08 -4.00
C LYS A 21 -8.72 -0.05 -3.60
N ALA A 22 -8.45 -0.73 -2.48
CA ALA A 22 -7.09 -1.08 -2.11
C ALA A 22 -6.44 -1.96 -3.19
N TYR A 23 -7.13 -2.99 -3.71
CA TYR A 23 -6.62 -3.82 -4.81
C TYR A 23 -6.31 -3.05 -6.09
N GLU A 24 -7.15 -2.08 -6.47
CA GLU A 24 -6.88 -1.18 -7.60
C GLU A 24 -5.61 -0.38 -7.35
N LEU A 25 -5.48 0.20 -6.16
CA LEU A 25 -4.34 1.00 -5.76
C LEU A 25 -3.01 0.22 -5.82
N VAL A 26 -3.00 -1.02 -5.31
CA VAL A 26 -1.77 -1.84 -5.33
C VAL A 26 -1.33 -2.21 -6.76
N LYS A 27 -2.23 -2.13 -7.74
CA LYS A 27 -1.94 -2.37 -9.15
C LYS A 27 -1.55 -1.09 -9.90
N GLN A 28 -1.66 0.08 -9.29
CA GLN A 28 -1.31 1.33 -9.96
C GLN A 28 0.21 1.41 -10.17
N PRO A 29 0.66 1.87 -11.36
CA PRO A 29 2.07 2.13 -11.60
C PRO A 29 2.63 3.11 -10.55
N GLY A 30 3.76 2.77 -9.96
CA GLY A 30 4.42 3.61 -8.94
C GLY A 30 3.93 3.40 -7.51
N PHE A 31 2.94 2.52 -7.27
CA PHE A 31 2.59 2.12 -5.91
C PHE A 31 3.62 1.14 -5.32
N PRO A 32 4.07 1.30 -4.06
CA PRO A 32 5.10 0.46 -3.46
C PRO A 32 4.54 -0.91 -3.07
N THR A 33 4.68 -1.89 -3.96
CA THR A 33 4.25 -3.27 -3.71
C THR A 33 5.32 -4.31 -4.08
N ILE A 34 5.32 -5.41 -3.33
CA ILE A 34 6.10 -6.61 -3.59
C ILE A 34 5.10 -7.76 -3.76
N ARG A 35 5.17 -8.45 -4.89
CA ARG A 35 4.38 -9.64 -5.13
C ARG A 35 5.21 -10.90 -4.87
N ILE A 36 4.81 -11.68 -3.86
CA ILE A 36 5.43 -12.98 -3.53
C ILE A 36 4.39 -14.07 -3.79
N GLY A 37 4.55 -14.78 -4.90
CA GLY A 37 3.57 -15.75 -5.38
C GLY A 37 2.19 -15.11 -5.61
N THR A 38 1.21 -15.52 -4.80
CA THR A 38 -0.17 -15.00 -4.86
C THR A 38 -0.42 -13.82 -3.93
N ARG A 39 0.53 -13.46 -3.06
CA ARG A 39 0.37 -12.42 -2.06
C ARG A 39 0.97 -11.10 -2.52
N TYR A 40 0.27 -10.01 -2.20
CA TYR A 40 0.79 -8.66 -2.27
C TYR A 40 1.20 -8.22 -0.87
N LEU A 41 2.44 -7.76 -0.77
CA LEU A 41 3.02 -7.16 0.41
C LEU A 41 3.38 -5.71 0.11
N ILE A 42 3.17 -4.84 1.07
CA ILE A 42 3.37 -3.41 0.93
C ILE A 42 4.41 -3.01 1.97
N PRO A 43 5.64 -2.64 1.56
CA PRO A 43 6.66 -2.21 2.51
C PRO A 43 6.20 -0.94 3.22
N VAL A 44 6.22 -0.96 4.56
CA VAL A 44 5.65 0.13 5.38
C VAL A 44 6.37 1.45 5.12
N ASP A 45 7.69 1.45 5.01
CA ASP A 45 8.48 2.66 4.81
C ASP A 45 8.27 3.25 3.40
N ALA A 46 8.26 2.40 2.37
CA ALA A 46 7.98 2.84 1.00
C ALA A 46 6.56 3.38 0.85
N TYR A 47 5.58 2.80 1.56
CA TYR A 47 4.21 3.31 1.61
C TYR A 47 4.14 4.70 2.27
N LYS A 48 4.85 4.93 3.38
CA LYS A 48 4.94 6.27 4.02
C LYS A 48 5.52 7.31 3.05
N GLU A 49 6.61 6.97 2.36
CA GLU A 49 7.20 7.86 1.35
C GLU A 49 6.23 8.15 0.20
N TRP A 50 5.52 7.12 -0.28
CA TRP A 50 4.53 7.26 -1.34
C TRP A 50 3.39 8.20 -0.91
N LEU A 51 2.90 8.09 0.32
CA LEU A 51 1.90 9.02 0.87
C LEU A 51 2.41 10.47 0.85
N THR A 52 3.63 10.72 1.35
CA THR A 52 4.20 12.06 1.36
C THR A 52 4.34 12.62 -0.05
N LYS A 53 4.82 11.82 -1.02
CA LYS A 53 4.97 12.26 -2.42
C LYS A 53 3.63 12.61 -3.08
N ASN A 54 2.57 11.86 -2.77
CA ASN A 54 1.25 12.10 -3.38
C ASN A 54 0.41 13.15 -2.63
N ALA A 55 0.68 13.40 -1.35
CA ALA A 55 -0.01 14.43 -0.58
C ALA A 55 0.32 15.86 -1.05
N VAL A 56 1.50 16.08 -1.64
CA VAL A 56 1.99 17.40 -2.09
C VAL A 56 1.52 17.76 -3.51
N ASN A 57 0.88 16.83 -4.22
CA ASN A 57 0.37 17.05 -5.58
C ASN A 57 -1.08 17.59 -5.63
N ASN A 58 -1.55 18.28 -4.59
CA ASN A 58 -2.81 19.04 -4.60
C ASN A 58 -2.56 20.52 -4.32
#